data_AF-A0A6A3D0A6-F1
#
_entry.id   AF-A0A6A3D0A6-F1
#
_cell.length_a   1.000
_cell.length_b   1.000
_cell.length_c   1.000
_cell.angle_alpha   90.00
_cell.angle_beta   90.00
_cell.angle_gamma   90.00
#
_symmetry.space_group_name_H-M   'P 1'
#
loop_
_entity.id
_entity.type
_entity.pdbx_description
1 polymer ?
#
loop_
_entity_poly.entity_id
_entity_poly.type
_entity_poly.pdbx_seq_one_letter_code
_entity_poly.pdbx_strand_id
1 'polypeptide(L)'
;MFKEMGPACIKVADLGCSSGPNTFETISQVIDTIHGICKREELKFPEFEVLLNDLPDNDFNSVFKSAPDFIERLKKGKGDMVQERCFIGVSGSFCDILFPTTTLHFVNSSYALHWLTKLPDGLDNNKGNVYMARSSPPNVFQAYAHQFQKDFTNFLILRTEEIIPQARMVLTFMARKNADPSKEDYGWEFVAKSLLDLVAQVPCSPFTIFHD
;
A
#
# COMPACT_ATOMS: atom_id res chain seq x y z
N MET A 1 -25.93 -12.02 -31.91
CA MET A 1 -24.61 -11.91 -31.26
C MET A 1 -24.78 -10.93 -30.11
N PHE A 2 -24.95 -11.43 -28.89
CA PHE A 2 -25.06 -10.56 -27.71
C PHE A 2 -23.66 -10.00 -27.45
N LYS A 3 -23.45 -8.69 -27.65
CA LYS A 3 -22.27 -8.01 -27.10
C LYS A 3 -22.37 -8.22 -25.57
N GLU A 4 -21.39 -8.86 -24.95
CA GLU A 4 -21.33 -8.90 -23.49
C GLU A 4 -21.41 -7.45 -23.00
N MET A 5 -22.47 -7.14 -22.24
CA MET A 5 -22.59 -5.83 -21.63
C MET A 5 -21.56 -5.77 -20.53
N GLY A 6 -20.64 -4.81 -20.61
CA GLY A 6 -19.70 -4.52 -19.53
C GLY A 6 -20.43 -4.24 -18.21
N PRO A 7 -19.76 -4.38 -17.06
CA PRO A 7 -20.38 -4.17 -15.75
C PRO A 7 -20.95 -2.75 -15.66
N ALA A 8 -22.13 -2.61 -15.05
CA ALA A 8 -22.74 -1.28 -14.86
C ALA A 8 -21.94 -0.41 -13.89
N CYS A 9 -21.26 -1.02 -12.93
CA CYS A 9 -20.39 -0.38 -11.95
C CYS A 9 -19.10 -1.18 -11.78
N ILE A 10 -17.96 -0.49 -11.75
CA ILE A 10 -16.65 -1.07 -11.50
C ILE A 10 -16.20 -0.66 -10.10
N LYS A 11 -15.90 -1.68 -9.28
CA LYS A 11 -15.32 -1.50 -7.94
C LYS A 11 -13.81 -1.57 -8.01
N VAL A 12 -13.17 -0.47 -7.62
CA VAL A 12 -11.71 -0.30 -7.62
C VAL A 12 -11.25 -0.12 -6.19
N ALA A 13 -10.37 -0.99 -5.69
CA ALA A 13 -9.75 -0.80 -4.39
C ALA A 13 -8.32 -0.28 -4.53
N ASP A 14 -7.95 0.73 -3.74
CA ASP A 14 -6.57 1.17 -3.54
C ASP A 14 -6.15 0.85 -2.10
N LEU A 15 -5.24 -0.12 -1.94
CA LEU A 15 -4.83 -0.67 -0.64
C LEU A 15 -3.53 -0.03 -0.17
N GLY A 16 -3.61 0.72 0.92
CA GLY A 16 -2.56 1.60 1.41
C GLY A 16 -2.58 2.96 0.71
N CYS A 17 -3.74 3.62 0.68
CA CYS A 17 -3.94 4.88 -0.03
C CYS A 17 -3.21 6.07 0.61
N SER A 18 -2.82 5.94 1.88
CA SER A 18 -2.28 7.00 2.72
C SER A 18 -3.20 8.24 2.73
N SER A 19 -2.61 9.43 2.89
CA SER A 19 -3.30 10.71 2.96
C SER A 19 -2.89 11.70 1.86
N GLY A 20 -2.02 11.26 0.94
CA GLY A 20 -1.47 12.09 -0.13
C GLY A 20 -2.31 12.06 -1.43
N PRO A 21 -1.95 12.89 -2.43
CA PRO A 21 -2.69 12.97 -3.69
C PRO A 21 -2.49 11.75 -4.62
N ASN A 22 -1.50 10.89 -4.33
CA ASN A 22 -1.08 9.80 -5.21
C ASN A 22 -2.18 8.77 -5.51
N THR A 23 -3.07 8.53 -4.53
CA THR A 23 -4.22 7.64 -4.72
C THR A 23 -5.12 8.14 -5.87
N PHE A 24 -5.40 9.44 -5.91
CA PHE A 24 -6.25 10.03 -6.94
C PHE A 24 -5.62 9.98 -8.33
N GLU A 25 -4.31 10.16 -8.44
CA GLU A 25 -3.62 10.01 -9.72
C GLU A 25 -3.74 8.59 -10.27
N THR A 26 -3.55 7.59 -9.40
CA THR A 26 -3.71 6.18 -9.76
C THR A 26 -5.14 5.88 -10.22
N ILE A 27 -6.14 6.36 -9.48
CA ILE A 27 -7.56 6.20 -9.85
C ILE A 27 -7.86 6.91 -11.18
N SER A 28 -7.28 8.07 -11.44
CA SER A 28 -7.42 8.76 -12.74
C SER A 28 -6.95 7.91 -13.90
N GLN A 29 -5.80 7.24 -13.75
CA GLN A 29 -5.23 6.35 -14.78
C GLN A 29 -6.09 5.11 -15.03
N VAL A 30 -6.67 4.52 -13.97
CA VAL A 30 -7.62 3.41 -14.11
C VAL A 30 -8.86 3.85 -14.89
N ILE A 31 -9.44 4.99 -14.52
CA ILE A 31 -10.59 5.60 -15.21
C ILE A 31 -10.27 5.85 -16.69
N ASP A 32 -9.10 6.42 -17.00
CA ASP A 32 -8.68 6.69 -18.38
C ASP A 32 -8.51 5.43 -19.21
N THR A 33 -7.93 4.40 -18.62
CA THR A 33 -7.74 3.11 -19.28
C THR A 33 -9.08 2.48 -19.64
N ILE A 34 -10.02 2.46 -18.69
CA ILE A 34 -11.36 1.91 -18.92
C ILE A 34 -12.12 2.75 -19.94
N HIS A 35 -12.04 4.07 -19.87
CA HIS A 35 -12.66 4.95 -20.85
C HIS A 35 -12.15 4.68 -22.28
N GLY A 36 -10.83 4.50 -22.44
CA GLY A 36 -10.24 4.14 -23.72
C GLY A 36 -10.71 2.77 -24.25
N ILE A 37 -10.86 1.78 -23.37
CA ILE A 37 -11.42 0.46 -23.71
C ILE A 37 -12.88 0.60 -24.13
N CYS A 38 -13.72 1.25 -23.32
CA CYS A 38 -15.14 1.45 -23.64
C CYS A 38 -15.34 2.14 -24.98
N LYS A 39 -14.53 3.17 -25.29
CA LYS A 39 -14.59 3.87 -26.58
C LYS A 39 -14.24 2.96 -27.76
N ARG A 40 -13.20 2.12 -27.63
CA ARG A 40 -12.76 1.21 -28.69
C ARG A 40 -13.74 0.06 -28.92
N GLU A 41 -14.31 -0.48 -27.86
CA GLU A 41 -15.24 -1.61 -27.91
C GLU A 41 -16.72 -1.17 -28.07
N GLU A 42 -16.96 0.14 -28.14
CA GLU A 42 -18.29 0.78 -28.15
C GLU A 42 -19.18 0.30 -27.00
N LEU A 43 -18.61 0.24 -25.80
CA LEU A 43 -19.30 -0.11 -24.56
C LEU A 43 -19.77 1.17 -23.86
N LYS A 44 -20.85 1.04 -23.09
CA LYS A 44 -21.25 2.10 -22.16
C LYS A 44 -20.15 2.28 -21.11
N PHE A 45 -19.87 3.54 -20.78
CA PHE A 45 -18.96 3.87 -19.68
C PHE A 45 -19.63 3.55 -18.33
N PRO A 46 -18.96 2.82 -17.42
CA PRO A 46 -19.56 2.36 -16.16
C PRO A 46 -19.45 3.40 -15.04
N GLU A 47 -20.26 3.22 -14.01
CA GLU A 47 -20.07 3.91 -12.72
C GLU A 47 -18.82 3.39 -12.00
N PHE A 48 -18.28 4.16 -11.07
CA PHE A 48 -17.11 3.79 -10.28
C PHE A 48 -17.36 3.85 -8.78
N GLU A 49 -17.07 2.74 -8.10
CA GLU A 49 -16.98 2.70 -6.64
C GLU A 49 -15.49 2.56 -6.26
N VAL A 50 -14.92 3.65 -5.75
CA VAL A 50 -13.51 3.75 -5.39
C VAL A 50 -13.36 3.54 -3.90
N LEU A 51 -12.76 2.42 -3.52
CA LEU A 51 -12.56 1.95 -2.16
C LEU A 51 -11.14 2.28 -1.74
N LEU A 52 -10.98 3.30 -0.91
CA LEU A 52 -9.69 3.77 -0.41
C LEU A 52 -9.43 3.10 0.94
N ASN A 53 -8.48 2.16 0.97
CA ASN A 53 -8.11 1.44 2.18
C ASN A 53 -6.79 1.94 2.76
N ASP A 54 -6.76 2.06 4.08
CA ASP A 54 -5.55 2.19 4.88
C ASP A 54 -5.82 1.75 6.33
N LEU A 55 -4.79 1.75 7.15
CA LEU A 55 -4.88 1.47 8.58
C LEU A 55 -5.81 2.47 9.29
N PRO A 56 -6.39 2.10 10.45
CA PRO A 56 -7.29 2.97 11.19
C PRO A 56 -6.73 4.34 11.58
N ASP A 57 -5.42 4.43 11.76
CA ASP A 57 -4.75 5.67 12.16
C ASP A 57 -4.44 6.61 10.97
N ASN A 58 -4.79 6.22 9.74
CA ASN A 58 -4.62 7.08 8.57
C ASN A 58 -5.56 8.30 8.61
N ASP A 59 -5.09 9.44 8.09
CA ASP A 59 -5.88 10.66 8.03
C ASP A 59 -6.83 10.68 6.81
N PHE A 60 -7.86 9.85 6.86
CA PHE A 60 -8.94 9.84 5.86
C PHE A 60 -9.63 11.21 5.71
N ASN A 61 -9.63 12.06 6.74
CA ASN A 61 -10.21 13.40 6.63
C ASN A 61 -9.45 14.24 5.60
N SER A 62 -8.11 14.17 5.60
CA SER A 62 -7.29 14.85 4.60
C SER A 62 -7.54 14.30 3.19
N VAL A 63 -7.69 12.98 3.04
CA VAL A 63 -8.07 12.36 1.77
C VAL A 63 -9.39 12.93 1.26
N PHE A 64 -10.45 12.89 2.06
CA PHE A 64 -11.78 13.34 1.62
C PHE A 64 -11.87 14.85 1.41
N LYS A 65 -11.09 15.66 2.14
CA LYS A 65 -10.99 17.11 1.87
C LYS A 65 -10.40 17.41 0.50
N SER A 66 -9.53 16.55 -0.03
CA SER A 66 -8.90 16.74 -1.34
C SER A 66 -9.68 16.12 -2.52
N ALA A 67 -10.68 15.26 -2.24
CA ALA A 67 -11.50 14.64 -3.26
C ALA A 67 -12.28 15.63 -4.15
N PRO A 68 -12.88 16.74 -3.63
CA PRO A 68 -13.57 17.72 -4.48
C PRO A 68 -12.67 18.34 -5.56
N ASP A 69 -11.44 18.73 -5.20
CA ASP A 69 -10.46 19.31 -6.13
C ASP A 69 -10.08 18.30 -7.22
N PHE A 70 -9.84 17.05 -6.82
CA PHE A 70 -9.64 15.97 -7.79
C PHE A 70 -10.84 15.81 -8.72
N ILE A 71 -12.05 15.90 -8.17
CA ILE A 71 -13.26 15.72 -8.93
C ILE A 71 -13.40 16.81 -10.01
N GLU A 72 -13.12 18.06 -9.64
CA GLU A 72 -13.14 19.20 -10.55
C GLU A 72 -12.08 19.06 -11.65
N ARG A 73 -10.86 18.64 -11.32
CA ARG A 73 -9.80 18.40 -12.31
C ARG A 73 -10.20 17.35 -13.34
N LEU A 74 -10.79 16.23 -12.89
CA LEU A 74 -11.32 15.20 -13.78
C LEU A 74 -12.42 15.75 -14.69
N LYS A 75 -13.36 16.53 -14.17
CA LYS A 75 -14.44 17.14 -14.97
C LYS A 75 -13.89 18.08 -16.06
N LYS A 76 -12.91 18.93 -15.72
CA LYS A 76 -12.28 19.84 -16.69
C LYS A 76 -11.60 19.10 -17.85
N GLY A 77 -10.97 17.96 -17.57
CA GLY A 77 -10.28 17.17 -18.58
C GLY A 77 -11.18 16.25 -19.40
N LYS A 78 -12.29 15.76 -18.82
CA LYS A 78 -13.02 14.58 -19.32
C LYS A 78 -14.54 14.79 -19.45
N GLY A 79 -15.03 16.00 -19.16
CA GLY A 79 -16.45 16.36 -19.23
C GLY A 79 -17.32 15.67 -18.17
N ASP A 80 -18.63 15.64 -18.41
CA ASP A 80 -19.60 15.08 -17.48
C ASP A 80 -19.60 13.54 -17.41
N MET A 81 -18.88 12.88 -18.33
CA MET A 81 -18.80 11.41 -18.41
C MET A 81 -18.22 10.76 -17.14
N VAL A 82 -17.50 11.50 -16.30
CA VAL A 82 -16.85 10.96 -15.11
C VAL A 82 -17.73 11.14 -13.86
N GLN A 83 -18.88 11.80 -13.95
CA GLN A 83 -19.69 12.23 -12.79
C GLN A 83 -20.16 11.08 -11.88
N GLU A 84 -20.33 9.88 -12.42
CA GLU A 84 -20.87 8.72 -11.70
C GLU A 84 -19.79 7.97 -10.93
N ARG A 85 -19.27 8.59 -9.85
CA ARG A 85 -18.27 7.96 -8.97
C ARG A 85 -18.50 8.23 -7.49
N CYS A 86 -18.21 7.23 -6.67
CA CYS A 86 -18.25 7.28 -5.20
C CYS A 86 -16.87 6.97 -4.63
N PHE A 87 -16.44 7.73 -3.61
CA PHE A 87 -15.24 7.43 -2.83
C PHE A 87 -15.65 6.94 -1.45
N ILE A 88 -15.16 5.78 -1.04
CA ILE A 88 -15.49 5.13 0.22
C ILE A 88 -14.18 4.84 0.95
N GLY A 89 -14.08 5.28 2.20
CA GLY A 89 -12.94 4.95 3.07
C GLY A 89 -13.15 3.62 3.76
N VAL A 90 -12.15 2.75 3.72
CA VAL A 90 -12.17 1.42 4.31
C VAL A 90 -11.01 1.34 5.30
N SER A 91 -11.34 1.51 6.58
CA SER A 91 -10.38 1.43 7.67
C SER A 91 -10.09 -0.03 8.02
N GLY A 92 -8.82 -0.42 7.98
CA GLY A 92 -8.39 -1.77 8.35
C GLY A 92 -7.08 -2.18 7.70
N SER A 93 -6.46 -3.23 8.24
CA SER A 93 -5.27 -3.83 7.63
C SER A 93 -5.66 -4.59 6.38
N PHE A 94 -4.93 -4.38 5.27
CA PHE A 94 -5.06 -5.22 4.08
C PHE A 94 -4.54 -6.65 4.31
N CYS A 95 -4.01 -6.98 5.49
CA CYS A 95 -3.72 -8.36 5.86
C CYS A 95 -4.93 -9.07 6.50
N ASP A 96 -6.09 -8.42 6.53
CA ASP A 96 -7.38 -8.98 6.93
C ASP A 96 -8.40 -8.96 5.77
N ILE A 97 -9.58 -9.53 6.00
CA ILE A 97 -10.73 -9.41 5.09
C ILE A 97 -11.25 -7.97 5.20
N LEU A 98 -11.30 -7.27 4.07
CA LEU A 98 -11.74 -5.88 3.98
C LEU A 98 -13.06 -5.75 3.22
N PHE A 99 -13.30 -6.64 2.25
CA PHE A 99 -14.43 -6.54 1.34
C PHE A 99 -15.23 -7.85 1.31
N PRO A 100 -16.53 -7.80 0.96
CA PRO A 100 -17.28 -9.02 0.72
C PRO A 100 -16.68 -9.82 -0.44
N THR A 101 -16.86 -11.14 -0.41
CA THR A 101 -16.32 -12.06 -1.41
C THR A 101 -16.81 -11.72 -2.82
N THR A 102 -15.95 -11.85 -3.83
CA THR A 102 -16.27 -11.64 -5.25
C THR A 102 -16.95 -10.30 -5.55
N THR A 103 -16.38 -9.19 -5.07
CA THR A 103 -16.91 -7.83 -5.28
C THR A 103 -15.96 -6.91 -6.06
N LEU A 104 -14.64 -7.10 -5.94
CA LEU A 104 -13.66 -6.19 -6.51
C LEU A 104 -13.35 -6.53 -7.97
N HIS A 105 -13.38 -5.51 -8.83
CA HIS A 105 -13.05 -5.65 -10.26
C HIS A 105 -11.57 -5.36 -10.51
N PHE A 106 -11.01 -4.43 -9.74
CA PHE A 106 -9.61 -4.03 -9.82
C PHE A 106 -9.06 -3.72 -8.43
N VAL A 107 -7.82 -4.14 -8.19
CA VAL A 107 -7.09 -3.85 -6.95
C VAL A 107 -5.76 -3.20 -7.31
N ASN A 108 -5.49 -2.04 -6.73
CA ASN A 108 -4.19 -1.40 -6.73
C ASN A 108 -3.58 -1.49 -5.32
N SER A 109 -2.26 -1.66 -5.25
CA SER A 109 -1.51 -1.35 -4.05
C SER A 109 -0.13 -0.84 -4.44
N SER A 110 0.17 0.40 -4.04
CA SER A 110 1.41 1.08 -4.40
C SER A 110 2.15 1.50 -3.13
N TYR A 111 3.38 1.05 -2.96
CA TYR A 111 4.25 1.37 -1.83
C TYR A 111 3.66 1.03 -0.44
N ALA A 112 2.85 -0.02 -0.36
CA ALA A 112 2.25 -0.48 0.90
C ALA A 112 2.72 -1.88 1.32
N LEU A 113 2.82 -2.83 0.39
CA LEU A 113 3.09 -4.25 0.69
C LEU A 113 4.46 -4.57 1.29
N HIS A 114 5.41 -3.62 1.28
CA HIS A 114 6.71 -3.81 1.91
C HIS A 114 6.68 -3.59 3.43
N TRP A 115 5.60 -3.04 3.97
CA TRP A 115 5.36 -2.94 5.40
C TRP A 115 4.85 -4.27 5.95
N LEU A 116 5.59 -4.83 6.90
CA LEU A 116 5.25 -6.09 7.55
C LEU A 116 4.13 -5.90 8.57
N THR A 117 3.35 -6.94 8.80
CA THR A 117 2.27 -6.93 9.81
C THR A 117 2.80 -6.81 11.23
N LYS A 118 4.02 -7.32 11.46
CA LYS A 118 4.73 -7.25 12.73
C LYS A 118 6.23 -7.27 12.53
N LEU A 119 6.97 -6.93 13.59
CA LEU A 119 8.40 -7.16 13.63
C LEU A 119 8.68 -8.69 13.58
N PRO A 120 9.64 -9.16 12.76
CA PRO A 120 10.07 -10.55 12.78
C PRO A 120 10.58 -10.97 14.16
N ASP A 121 10.38 -12.23 14.51
CA ASP A 121 10.90 -12.80 15.76
C ASP A 121 12.41 -13.08 15.64
N GLY A 122 13.15 -13.01 16.74
CA GLY A 122 14.58 -13.39 16.78
C GLY A 122 15.55 -12.33 16.23
N LEU A 123 15.23 -11.05 16.42
CA LEU A 123 16.05 -9.91 15.96
C LEU A 123 16.97 -9.32 17.05
N ASP A 124 17.04 -9.90 18.24
CA ASP A 124 17.80 -9.37 19.39
C ASP A 124 19.30 -9.18 19.11
N ASN A 125 19.82 -9.90 18.12
CA ASN A 125 21.21 -9.83 17.69
C ASN A 125 21.48 -8.78 16.60
N ASN A 126 20.46 -8.08 16.08
CA ASN A 126 20.61 -7.02 15.07
C ASN A 126 21.02 -5.67 15.68
N LYS A 127 22.03 -5.68 16.57
CA LYS A 127 22.40 -4.52 17.36
C LYS A 127 22.96 -3.39 16.50
N GLY A 128 22.56 -2.15 16.82
CA GLY A 128 23.01 -0.95 16.13
C GLY A 128 22.32 -0.68 14.79
N ASN A 129 21.37 -1.53 14.38
CA ASN A 129 20.60 -1.36 13.16
C ASN A 129 19.11 -1.16 13.50
N VAL A 130 18.40 -0.39 12.69
CA VAL A 130 16.93 -0.22 12.79
C VAL A 130 16.15 -1.09 11.80
N TYR A 131 16.87 -1.74 10.88
CA TYR A 131 16.34 -2.64 9.86
C TYR A 131 17.44 -3.64 9.46
N MET A 132 17.23 -4.38 8.35
CA MET A 132 18.31 -5.12 7.69
C MET A 132 19.40 -4.14 7.20
N ALA A 133 20.65 -4.45 7.53
CA ALA A 133 21.84 -3.71 7.14
C ALA A 133 22.96 -4.68 6.77
N ARG A 134 24.02 -4.21 6.11
CA ARG A 134 25.17 -5.06 5.74
C ARG A 134 25.84 -5.74 6.94
N SER A 135 25.76 -5.11 8.10
CA SER A 135 26.27 -5.62 9.38
C SER A 135 25.33 -6.62 10.07
N SER A 136 24.10 -6.79 9.58
CA SER A 136 23.12 -7.69 10.18
C SER A 136 23.57 -9.15 10.08
N PRO A 137 23.34 -9.97 11.12
CA PRO A 137 23.64 -11.39 11.06
C PRO A 137 22.66 -12.13 10.11
N PRO A 138 23.06 -13.29 9.53
CA PRO A 138 22.26 -13.99 8.54
C PRO A 138 20.82 -14.34 8.95
N ASN A 139 20.57 -14.63 10.23
CA ASN A 139 19.23 -14.95 10.75
C ASN A 139 18.25 -13.77 10.60
N VAL A 140 18.73 -12.53 10.63
CA VAL A 140 17.89 -11.33 10.49
C VAL A 140 17.27 -11.29 9.10
N PHE A 141 18.07 -11.48 8.05
CA PHE A 141 17.56 -11.51 6.68
C PHE A 141 16.55 -12.64 6.47
N GLN A 142 16.81 -13.81 7.07
CA GLN A 142 15.88 -14.94 7.01
C GLN A 142 14.56 -14.65 7.73
N ALA A 143 14.62 -14.01 8.90
CA ALA A 143 13.43 -13.63 9.66
C ALA A 143 12.55 -12.62 8.91
N TYR A 144 13.16 -11.56 8.35
CA TYR A 144 12.43 -10.60 7.51
C TYR A 144 11.85 -11.25 6.25
N ALA A 145 12.61 -12.10 5.57
CA ALA A 145 12.12 -12.81 4.38
C ALA A 145 10.94 -13.74 4.71
N HIS A 146 11.01 -14.48 5.81
CA HIS A 146 9.94 -15.38 6.26
C HIS A 146 8.67 -14.60 6.63
N GLN A 147 8.81 -13.50 7.37
CA GLN A 147 7.68 -12.65 7.74
C GLN A 147 7.03 -12.02 6.49
N PHE A 148 7.83 -11.49 5.55
CA PHE A 148 7.31 -10.98 4.28
C PHE A 148 6.58 -12.06 3.48
N GLN A 149 7.16 -13.26 3.37
CA GLN A 149 6.52 -14.37 2.65
C GLN A 149 5.16 -14.72 3.26
N LYS A 150 5.08 -14.79 4.60
CA LYS A 150 3.82 -15.04 5.31
C LYS A 150 2.80 -13.94 5.03
N ASP A 151 3.17 -12.68 5.20
CA ASP A 151 2.29 -11.53 5.02
C ASP A 151 1.80 -11.42 3.57
N PHE A 152 2.71 -11.52 2.60
CA PHE A 152 2.38 -11.43 1.19
C PHE A 152 1.52 -12.61 0.71
N THR A 153 1.80 -13.83 1.19
CA THR A 153 0.95 -15.00 0.87
C THR A 153 -0.46 -14.80 1.43
N ASN A 154 -0.58 -14.36 2.67
CA ASN A 154 -1.88 -14.10 3.30
C ASN A 154 -2.65 -12.99 2.57
N PHE A 155 -1.97 -11.90 2.21
CA PHE A 155 -2.54 -10.85 1.37
C PHE A 155 -3.11 -11.43 0.08
N LEU A 156 -2.34 -12.22 -0.67
CA LEU A 156 -2.80 -12.81 -1.93
C LEU A 156 -4.03 -13.71 -1.73
N ILE A 157 -4.03 -14.58 -0.72
CA ILE A 157 -5.18 -15.46 -0.40
C ILE A 157 -6.43 -14.63 -0.13
N LEU A 158 -6.34 -13.63 0.74
CA LEU A 158 -7.49 -12.78 1.08
C LEU A 158 -8.01 -12.03 -0.14
N ARG A 159 -7.11 -11.48 -0.95
CA ARG A 159 -7.52 -10.79 -2.18
C ARG A 159 -8.15 -11.73 -3.21
N THR A 160 -7.73 -13.00 -3.29
CA THR A 160 -8.37 -13.95 -4.21
C THR A 160 -9.83 -14.23 -3.88
N GLU A 161 -10.21 -14.16 -2.61
CA GLU A 161 -11.60 -14.32 -2.18
C GLU A 161 -12.46 -13.08 -2.49
N GLU A 162 -11.86 -11.89 -2.47
CA GLU A 162 -12.56 -10.61 -2.63
C GLU A 162 -12.73 -10.19 -4.09
N ILE A 163 -11.85 -10.62 -4.99
CA ILE A 163 -11.90 -10.26 -6.41
C ILE A 163 -12.87 -11.13 -7.21
N ILE A 164 -13.51 -10.56 -8.22
CA ILE A 164 -14.35 -11.33 -9.16
C ILE A 164 -13.49 -12.20 -10.09
N PRO A 165 -14.07 -13.25 -10.72
CA PRO A 165 -13.39 -13.94 -11.81
C PRO A 165 -12.91 -12.96 -12.88
N GLN A 166 -11.69 -13.14 -13.35
CA GLN A 166 -11.04 -12.29 -14.37
C GLN A 166 -10.70 -10.85 -13.92
N ALA A 167 -10.86 -10.51 -12.63
CA ALA A 167 -10.32 -9.28 -12.08
C ALA A 167 -8.80 -9.16 -12.30
N ARG A 168 -8.28 -7.95 -12.09
CA ARG A 168 -6.84 -7.67 -12.16
C ARG A 168 -6.37 -6.96 -10.91
N MET A 169 -5.11 -7.24 -10.57
CA MET A 169 -4.41 -6.58 -9.48
C MET A 169 -3.10 -6.02 -10.00
N VAL A 170 -2.79 -4.78 -9.61
CA VAL A 170 -1.51 -4.12 -9.89
C VAL A 170 -0.84 -3.83 -8.56
N LEU A 171 0.35 -4.39 -8.38
CA LEU A 171 1.12 -4.31 -7.14
C LEU A 171 2.47 -3.68 -7.43
N THR A 172 2.78 -2.58 -6.75
CA THR A 172 4.08 -1.90 -6.83
C THR A 172 4.62 -1.72 -5.42
N PHE A 173 5.82 -2.23 -5.15
CA PHE A 173 6.44 -2.11 -3.83
C PHE A 173 7.97 -2.18 -3.93
N MET A 174 8.64 -1.83 -2.84
CA MET A 174 10.10 -1.85 -2.76
C MET A 174 10.63 -3.28 -2.95
N ALA A 175 11.58 -3.41 -3.86
CA ALA A 175 12.26 -4.67 -4.14
C ALA A 175 13.78 -4.45 -4.18
N ARG A 176 14.52 -5.56 -4.10
CA ARG A 176 15.97 -5.58 -4.19
C ARG A 176 16.42 -6.16 -5.52
N LYS A 177 17.55 -5.69 -6.04
CA LYS A 177 18.16 -6.24 -7.26
C LYS A 177 19.18 -7.31 -6.92
N ASN A 178 19.88 -7.16 -5.81
CA ASN A 178 20.91 -8.10 -5.39
C ASN A 178 20.27 -9.37 -4.80
N ALA A 179 20.67 -10.53 -5.32
CA ALA A 179 20.21 -11.83 -4.83
C ALA A 179 20.64 -12.08 -3.37
N ASP A 180 21.82 -11.56 -3.00
CA ASP A 180 22.32 -11.55 -1.63
C ASP A 180 21.77 -10.32 -0.87
N PRO A 181 20.89 -10.52 0.12
CA PRO A 181 20.26 -9.39 0.81
C PRO A 181 21.26 -8.59 1.66
N SER A 182 22.38 -9.19 2.06
CA SER A 182 23.43 -8.51 2.83
C SER A 182 24.23 -7.49 2.03
N LYS A 183 24.09 -7.47 0.70
CA LYS A 183 24.79 -6.53 -0.19
C LYS A 183 23.91 -5.38 -0.68
N GLU A 184 22.61 -5.44 -0.40
CA GLU A 184 21.67 -4.40 -0.78
C GLU A 184 21.79 -3.20 0.18
N ASP A 185 21.48 -2.02 -0.32
CA ASP A 185 21.24 -0.83 0.52
C ASP A 185 19.73 -0.61 0.62
N TYR A 186 19.20 -0.74 1.83
CA TYR A 186 17.77 -0.57 2.11
C TYR A 186 17.41 0.88 2.50
N GLY A 187 18.38 1.80 2.53
CA GLY A 187 18.19 3.22 2.89
C GLY A 187 18.10 3.50 4.40
N TRP A 188 17.97 2.46 5.23
CA TRP A 188 17.81 2.58 6.68
C TRP A 188 19.14 2.72 7.45
N GLU A 189 20.28 2.45 6.81
CA GLU A 189 21.59 2.54 7.46
C GLU A 189 21.94 3.97 7.89
N PHE A 190 21.55 4.99 7.10
CA PHE A 190 21.75 6.39 7.48
C PHE A 190 20.89 6.78 8.68
N VAL A 191 19.66 6.28 8.77
CA VAL A 191 18.78 6.49 9.94
C VAL A 191 19.40 5.84 11.18
N ALA A 192 19.87 4.59 11.07
CA ALA A 192 20.56 3.90 12.15
C ALA A 192 21.79 4.70 12.64
N LYS A 193 22.61 5.20 11.71
CA LYS A 193 23.77 6.01 12.02
C LYS A 193 23.39 7.30 12.75
N SER A 194 22.41 8.05 12.25
CA SER A 194 21.96 9.28 12.92
C SER A 194 21.44 9.02 14.33
N LEU A 195 20.74 7.90 14.56
CA LEU A 195 20.28 7.52 15.90
C LEU A 195 21.45 7.14 16.83
N LEU A 196 22.45 6.42 16.32
CA LEU A 196 23.67 6.10 17.07
C LEU A 196 24.45 7.36 17.45
N ASP A 197 24.57 8.33 16.53
CA ASP A 197 25.21 9.62 16.78
C ASP A 197 24.48 10.41 17.88
N LEU A 198 23.14 10.33 17.93
CA LEU A 198 22.35 10.92 19.02
C LEU A 198 22.56 10.21 20.37
N VAL A 199 22.61 8.88 20.37
CA VAL A 199 22.90 8.10 21.59
C VAL A 199 24.28 8.43 22.15
N ALA A 200 25.29 8.60 21.28
CA ALA A 200 26.64 8.95 21.68
C ALA A 200 26.77 10.36 22.29
N GLN A 201 25.83 11.26 22.01
CA GLN A 201 25.79 12.60 22.59
C GLN A 201 25.22 12.64 24.01
N VAL A 202 24.60 11.57 24.50
CA VAL A 202 24.14 11.49 25.88
C VAL A 202 25.36 11.19 26.76
N PRO A 203 25.82 12.13 27.62
CA PRO A 203 26.92 11.83 28.52
C PRO A 203 26.51 10.68 29.45
N CYS A 204 27.39 9.68 29.61
CA CYS A 204 27.30 8.72 30.70
C CYS A 204 27.45 9.48 32.02
N SER A 205 26.36 10.06 32.52
CA SER A 205 26.35 10.53 33.90
C SER A 205 26.45 9.28 34.78
N PRO A 206 27.43 9.18 35.69
CA PRO A 206 27.37 8.15 36.71
C PRO A 206 26.10 8.42 37.51
N PHE A 207 25.14 7.50 37.45
CA PHE A 207 24.08 7.48 38.46
C PHE A 207 24.77 7.28 39.81
N THR A 208 25.03 8.36 40.52
CA THR A 208 25.34 8.30 41.94
C THR A 208 24.06 7.83 42.61
N ILE A 209 23.98 6.52 42.86
CA ILE A 209 22.99 5.95 43.77
C ILE A 209 23.35 6.55 45.14
N PHE A 210 22.61 7.56 45.57
CA PHE A 210 22.62 7.94 46.97
C PHE A 210 21.97 6.77 47.72
N HIS A 211 22.80 6.02 48.45
CA HIS A 211 22.32 5.16 49.52
C HIS A 211 21.96 6.07 50.70
N ASP A 212 20.67 6.18 50.99
CA ASP A 212 20.16 6.62 52.29
C ASP A 212 20.37 5.54 53.36
#